data_AF-A0A5D2L4E5-F1
#
_entry.id   AF-A0A5D2L4E5-F1
#
_cell.length_a   1.000
_cell.length_b   1.000
_cell.length_c   1.000
_cell.angle_alpha   90.00
_cell.angle_beta   90.00
_cell.angle_gamma   90.00
#
_symmetry.space_group_name_H-M   'P 1'
#
loop_
_entity.id
_entity.type
_entity.pdbx_description
1 polymer ?
#
loop_
_entity_poly.entity_id
_entity_poly.type
_entity_poly.pdbx_seq_one_letter_code
_entity_poly.pdbx_strand_id
1 'polypeptide(L)' 'MGFPCVLEAFTSIFETGSISNKCCGELFVLGKVCHSALVKRTLENPLFKYVRPSDNYSAEHPDME' A
#
# COMPACT_ATOMS: atom_id res chain seq x y z
N MET A 1 -3.75 15.35 -11.39
CA MET A 1 -4.98 14.71 -11.91
C MET A 1 -5.00 13.27 -11.44
N GLY A 2 -5.85 12.95 -10.46
CA GLY A 2 -6.12 11.59 -9.94
C GLY A 2 -7.49 11.50 -9.25
N PHE A 3 -8.25 12.61 -9.27
CA PHE A 3 -9.57 12.75 -8.66
C PHE A 3 -10.62 11.77 -9.23
N PRO A 4 -10.63 11.45 -10.54
CA PRO A 4 -11.59 10.50 -11.09
C PRO A 4 -11.43 9.09 -10.53
N CYS A 5 -10.19 8.61 -10.37
CA CYS A 5 -9.94 7.27 -9.86
C CYS A 5 -10.13 7.11 -8.37
N VAL A 6 -9.85 8.18 -7.61
CA VAL A 6 -10.19 8.21 -6.19
C VAL A 6 -11.70 8.13 -6.00
N LEU A 7 -12.47 8.85 -6.83
CA LEU A 7 -13.93 8.79 -6.78
C LEU A 7 -14.45 7.41 -7.18
N GLU A 8 -13.95 6.85 -8.29
CA GLU A 8 -14.31 5.50 -8.74
C GLU A 8 -14.06 4.46 -7.64
N ALA A 9 -12.86 4.45 -7.05
CA ALA A 9 -12.53 3.54 -5.95
C ALA A 9 -13.45 3.74 -4.74
N PHE A 10 -13.76 4.99 -4.37
CA PHE A 10 -14.64 5.27 -3.24
C PHE A 10 -16.06 4.72 -3.46
N THR A 11 -16.58 4.89 -4.67
CA THR A 11 -17.91 4.37 -5.03
C THR A 11 -17.93 2.86 -5.20
N SER A 12 -16.89 2.30 -5.81
CA SER A 12 -16.93 0.92 -6.29
C SER A 12 -16.44 -0.10 -5.26
N ILE A 13 -15.57 0.28 -4.32
CA ILE A 13 -15.02 -0.65 -3.30
C ILE A 13 -16.14 -1.28 -2.46
N PHE A 14 -17.15 -0.51 -2.07
CA PHE A 14 -18.25 -1.00 -1.24
C PHE A 14 -19.44 -1.55 -2.03
N GLU A 15 -19.53 -1.22 -3.33
CA GLU A 15 -20.65 -1.64 -4.18
C GLU A 15 -20.30 -2.84 -5.06
N THR A 16 -19.21 -2.75 -5.82
CA THR A 16 -18.82 -3.75 -6.83
C THR A 16 -17.52 -4.48 -6.49
N GLY A 17 -16.80 -4.04 -5.47
CA GLY A 17 -15.49 -4.58 -5.05
C GLY A 17 -14.39 -4.47 -6.10
N SER A 18 -14.60 -3.73 -7.18
CA SER A 18 -13.68 -3.68 -8.32
C SER A 18 -13.62 -2.29 -8.94
N ILE A 19 -12.48 -1.98 -9.56
CA ILE A 19 -12.21 -0.73 -10.29
C ILE A 19 -11.75 -1.07 -11.70
N SER A 20 -11.80 -0.08 -12.59
CA SER A 20 -11.23 -0.17 -13.93
C SER A 20 -9.72 -0.36 -13.89
N ASN A 21 -9.18 -1.06 -14.89
CA ASN A 21 -7.72 -1.26 -15.04
C ASN A 21 -6.95 0.06 -15.13
N LYS A 22 -7.56 1.09 -15.72
CA LYS A 22 -7.00 2.43 -15.76
C LYS A 22 -6.82 2.98 -14.35
N CYS A 23 -7.86 2.89 -13.51
CA CYS A 23 -7.76 3.35 -12.13
C CYS A 23 -6.86 2.51 -11.25
N CYS A 24 -6.78 1.21 -11.50
CA CYS A 24 -5.78 0.36 -10.86
C CYS A 24 -4.36 0.88 -11.13
N GLY A 25 -4.02 1.20 -12.38
CA GLY A 25 -2.73 1.78 -12.76
C GLY A 25 -2.45 3.15 -12.12
N GLU A 26 -3.44 4.05 -12.12
CA GLU A 26 -3.29 5.38 -11.49
C GLU A 26 -3.12 5.27 -9.96
N LEU A 27 -3.92 4.43 -9.30
CA LEU A 27 -3.82 4.20 -7.85
C LEU A 27 -2.51 3.53 -7.45
N PHE A 28 -1.98 2.62 -8.27
CA PHE A 28 -0.66 2.01 -8.02
C PHE A 28 0.45 3.07 -8.00
N VAL A 29 0.45 3.98 -8.98
CA VAL A 29 1.43 5.08 -9.05
C VAL A 29 1.28 6.04 -7.87
N LEU A 30 0.05 6.39 -7.50
CA LEU A 30 -0.25 7.24 -6.34
C LEU A 30 0.20 6.57 -5.02
N GLY A 31 -0.12 5.29 -4.84
CA GLY A 31 0.24 4.50 -3.67
C GLY A 31 1.74 4.37 -3.49
N LYS A 32 2.50 4.24 -4.59
CA LYS A 32 3.97 4.11 -4.56
C LYS A 32 4.66 5.29 -3.89
N VAL A 33 4.18 6.52 -4.09
CA VAL A 33 4.73 7.72 -3.45
C VAL A 33 4.51 7.67 -1.94
N CYS A 34 3.28 7.39 -1.51
CA CYS A 34 2.96 7.25 -0.09
C CYS A 34 3.73 6.10 0.57
N HIS A 35 3.78 4.92 -0.07
CA HIS A 35 4.54 3.77 0.42
C HIS A 35 6.02 4.11 0.60
N SER A 36 6.63 4.74 -0.40
CA SER A 36 8.05 5.10 -0.34
C SER A 36 8.34 6.11 0.75
N ALA A 37 7.47 7.12 0.91
CA ALA A 37 7.58 8.11 1.97
C ALA A 37 7.40 7.47 3.36
N LEU A 38 6.44 6.57 3.51
CA LEU A 38 6.19 5.85 4.76
C LEU A 38 7.37 4.95 5.13
N VAL A 39 7.85 4.11 4.21
CA VAL A 39 9.01 3.24 4.43
C VAL A 39 10.23 4.07 4.82
N LYS A 40 10.52 5.16 4.10
CA LYS A 40 11.62 6.05 4.43
C LYS A 40 11.47 6.63 5.84
N ARG A 41 10.29 7.15 6.18
CA ARG A 41 10.02 7.72 7.52
C ARG A 41 10.14 6.69 8.63
N THR A 42 9.69 5.46 8.38
CA THR A 42 9.83 4.33 9.30
C THR A 42 11.30 4.01 9.53
N LEU A 43 12.10 3.88 8.47
CA LEU A 43 13.54 3.58 8.60
C LEU A 43 14.34 4.71 9.27
N GLU A 44 13.93 5.96 9.09
CA GLU A 44 14.52 7.12 9.77
C GLU A 44 14.19 7.16 11.27
N ASN A 45 13.09 6.54 11.70
CA ASN A 45 12.72 6.48 13.10
C ASN A 45 13.72 5.58 13.87
N PRO A 46 14.38 6.10 14.93
CA PRO A 46 15.35 5.35 15.72
C PRO A 46 14.84 4.01 16.25
N LEU A 47 13.52 3.90 16.49
CA LEU A 47 12.89 2.66 16.98
C LEU A 47 12.93 1.53 15.95
N PHE A 48 13.02 1.84 14.65
CA PHE A 48 12.98 0.85 13.56
C PHE A 48 14.30 0.76 12.78
N LYS A 49 15.35 1.49 13.20
CA LYS A 49 16.66 1.57 12.52
C LYS A 49 17.39 0.23 12.35
N TYR A 50 16.96 -0.84 13.02
CA TYR A 50 17.68 -2.10 13.12
C TYR A 50 16.89 -3.36 12.74
N VAL A 51 15.69 -3.25 12.14
CA VAL A 51 15.04 -4.42 11.56
C VAL A 51 15.73 -4.75 10.24
N ARG A 52 16.86 -5.47 10.31
CA ARG A 52 17.55 -5.98 9.12
C ARG A 52 16.67 -7.04 8.48
N PRO A 53 16.58 -7.14 7.14
CA PRO A 53 15.78 -8.17 6.47
C PRO A 53 16.12 -9.63 6.79
N SER A 54 17.17 -9.89 7.59
CA SER A 54 17.64 -11.23 7.95
C SER A 54 17.51 -11.56 9.44
N ASP A 55 17.04 -10.64 10.28
CA ASP A 55 16.79 -10.95 11.69
C ASP A 55 15.32 -11.43 11.83
N ASN A 56 15.13 -12.71 11.49
CA ASN A 56 14.10 -13.63 11.98
C ASN A 56 12.94 -13.04 12.82
N TYR A 57 11.89 -12.57 12.14
CA TYR A 57 10.55 -12.92 12.60
C TYR A 57 10.06 -14.01 11.67
N SER A 58 10.00 -15.23 12.17
CA SER A 58 9.02 -16.20 11.69
C SER A 58 7.64 -15.57 11.91
N ALA A 59 7.24 -14.67 11.01
CA ALA A 59 5.85 -14.46 10.73
C ALA A 59 5.42 -15.77 10.11
N GLU A 60 4.83 -16.63 10.93
CA GLU A 60 3.76 -17.46 10.39
C GLU A 60 2.83 -16.48 9.68
N HIS A 61 2.87 -16.52 8.35
CA HIS A 61 1.82 -16.01 7.51
C HIS A 61 0.56 -16.71 8.03
N PRO A 62 -0.45 -16.03 8.60
CA PRO A 62 -1.77 -16.61 8.52
C PRO A 62 -2.07 -16.66 7.02
N ASP A 63 -2.05 -17.89 6.49
CA ASP A 63 -2.56 -18.19 5.16
C ASP A 63 -3.93 -17.52 5.07
N MET A 64 -4.06 -16.58 4.14
CA MET A 64 -5.35 -16.02 3.80
C MET A 64 -6.01 -17.03 2.86
N GLU A 65 -6.56 -18.09 3.46
CA GLU A 65 -7.70 -18.81 2.86
C GLU A 65 -8.91 -17.88 2.75
#